data_AF-F8JD63-F1
#
_entry.id   AF-F8JD63-F1
#
_cell.length_a   1.000
_cell.length_b   1.000
_cell.length_c   1.000
_cell.angle_alpha   90.00
_cell.angle_beta   90.00
_cell.angle_gamma   90.00
#
_symmetry.space_group_name_H-M   'P 1'
#
loop_
_entity.id
_entity.type
_entity.pdbx_description
1 polymer ?
#
loop_
_entity_poly.entity_id
_entity_poly.type
_entity_poly.pdbx_seq_one_letter_code
_entity_poly.pdbx_strand_id
1 'polypeptide(L)'
;MNLIQQLEREQMDAILSKRGVPEFGPGDTVKVMVKVIEAAEADPKDKKKKVEKEPTVRFQAYEGVVIARSGAGLNENFTVRKISYGEGVERVFPIYSPFIAEIEVLRRGKVRRAKLYYLRGRRGKAARIFERTDARARRLNAAWKGFKKPKGEAEDLTQIKGIDIDLQNRLKQVNAYKIEQIANLSDEDIANLDETLKLKGAIEKQDWVGQAQRLLAELTAAEVPAEEAKE
;
A
#
# COMPACT_ATOMS: atom_id res chain seq x y z
N MET A 1 -17.76 -1.35 -25.52
CA MET A 1 -18.15 -0.84 -24.18
C MET A 1 -19.30 0.12 -24.36
N ASN A 2 -20.30 0.07 -23.50
CA ASN A 2 -21.45 1.00 -23.53
C ASN A 2 -21.06 2.33 -22.85
N LEU A 3 -21.71 3.45 -23.21
CA LEU A 3 -21.47 4.79 -22.68
C LEU A 3 -21.56 4.83 -21.14
N ILE A 4 -22.51 4.10 -20.56
CA ILE A 4 -22.65 3.98 -19.10
C ILE A 4 -21.39 3.39 -18.47
N GLN A 5 -20.82 2.34 -19.07
CA GLN A 5 -19.61 1.69 -18.56
C GLN A 5 -18.38 2.60 -18.66
N GLN A 6 -18.34 3.51 -19.63
CA GLN A 6 -17.28 4.51 -19.76
C GLN A 6 -17.37 5.54 -18.63
N LEU A 7 -18.57 6.05 -18.36
CA LEU A 7 -18.81 7.00 -17.27
C LEU A 7 -18.53 6.36 -15.89
N GLU A 8 -18.94 5.11 -15.68
CA GLU A 8 -18.61 4.38 -14.44
C GLU A 8 -17.10 4.25 -14.24
N ARG A 9 -16.36 3.93 -15.30
CA ARG A 9 -14.90 3.82 -15.25
C ARG A 9 -14.25 5.17 -14.94
N GLU A 10 -14.68 6.23 -15.59
CA GLU A 10 -14.16 7.58 -15.35
C GLU A 10 -14.32 7.99 -13.87
N GLN A 11 -15.50 7.71 -13.29
CA GLN A 11 -15.73 7.97 -11.86
C GLN A 11 -14.88 7.09 -10.95
N MET A 12 -14.70 5.81 -11.30
CA MET A 12 -13.81 4.91 -10.55
C MET A 12 -12.36 5.40 -10.58
N ASP A 13 -11.85 5.80 -11.75
CA ASP A 13 -10.48 6.29 -11.93
C ASP A 13 -10.25 7.62 -11.19
N ALA A 14 -11.26 8.51 -11.18
CA ALA A 14 -11.24 9.76 -10.40
C ALA A 14 -11.16 9.52 -8.89
N ILE A 15 -11.63 8.38 -8.39
CA ILE A 15 -11.51 7.99 -6.98
C ILE A 15 -10.18 7.27 -6.73
N LEU A 16 -9.76 6.36 -7.61
CA LEU A 16 -8.51 5.62 -7.50
C LEU A 16 -7.27 6.53 -7.56
N SER A 17 -7.33 7.61 -8.34
CA SER A 17 -6.30 8.65 -8.38
C SER A 17 -6.15 9.41 -7.05
N LYS A 18 -7.21 9.49 -6.24
CA LYS A 18 -7.19 10.16 -4.93
C LYS A 18 -6.78 9.22 -3.79
N ARG A 19 -7.10 7.92 -3.90
CA ARG A 19 -6.69 6.91 -2.91
C ARG A 19 -6.52 5.53 -3.53
N GLY A 20 -5.49 4.81 -3.07
CA GLY A 20 -5.33 3.40 -3.38
C GLY A 20 -6.42 2.54 -2.72
N VAL A 21 -6.74 1.42 -3.36
CA VAL A 21 -7.56 0.35 -2.79
C VAL A 21 -6.68 -0.89 -2.69
N PRO A 22 -6.27 -1.33 -1.49
CA PRO A 22 -5.45 -2.52 -1.36
C PRO A 22 -6.24 -3.76 -1.79
N GLU A 23 -5.54 -4.81 -2.18
CA GLU A 23 -6.17 -6.10 -2.40
C GLU A 23 -6.59 -6.71 -1.06
N PHE A 24 -7.90 -6.91 -0.83
CA PHE A 24 -8.43 -7.61 0.34
C PHE A 24 -9.71 -8.39 -0.02
N GLY A 25 -10.04 -9.36 0.83
CA GLY A 25 -11.23 -10.18 0.65
C GLY A 25 -11.93 -10.57 1.96
N PRO A 26 -12.96 -11.42 1.86
CA PRO A 26 -13.65 -11.96 3.03
C PRO A 26 -12.66 -12.65 3.97
N GLY A 27 -12.79 -12.39 5.27
CA GLY A 27 -11.93 -12.93 6.32
C GLY A 27 -10.79 -12.00 6.73
N ASP A 28 -10.40 -11.06 5.86
CA ASP A 28 -9.40 -10.05 6.18
C ASP A 28 -9.97 -9.05 7.21
N THR A 29 -9.11 -8.58 8.11
CA THR A 29 -9.40 -7.50 9.06
C THR A 29 -8.89 -6.20 8.47
N VAL A 30 -9.79 -5.25 8.30
CA VAL A 30 -9.52 -3.96 7.67
C VAL A 30 -9.86 -2.82 8.61
N LYS A 31 -9.11 -1.73 8.50
CA LYS A 31 -9.40 -0.45 9.13
C LYS A 31 -9.79 0.54 8.04
N VAL A 32 -11.04 0.99 8.09
CA VAL A 32 -11.59 1.95 7.13
C VAL A 32 -11.62 3.33 7.79
N MET A 33 -10.90 4.28 7.24
CA MET A 33 -10.93 5.68 7.69
C MET A 33 -12.06 6.42 6.96
N VAL A 34 -13.10 6.80 7.68
CA VAL A 34 -14.30 7.44 7.12
C VAL A 34 -14.32 8.92 7.46
N LYS A 35 -14.57 9.76 6.46
CA LYS A 35 -14.85 11.19 6.61
C LYS A 35 -16.27 11.35 7.14
N VAL A 36 -16.40 11.92 8.33
CA VAL A 36 -17.67 12.30 8.94
C VAL A 36 -17.74 13.81 8.93
N ILE A 37 -18.77 14.34 8.28
CA ILE A 37 -19.04 15.77 8.20
C ILE A 37 -20.00 16.10 9.34
N GLU A 38 -19.55 16.87 10.31
CA GLU A 38 -20.41 17.36 11.40
C GLU A 38 -21.00 18.70 10.98
N ALA A 39 -22.32 18.74 10.81
CA ALA A 39 -23.02 20.00 10.67
C ALA A 39 -22.97 20.73 12.01
N ALA A 40 -22.60 22.01 11.98
CA ALA A 40 -22.75 22.86 13.15
C ALA A 40 -24.24 23.01 13.43
N GLU A 41 -24.75 22.37 14.48
CA GLU A 41 -26.10 22.66 14.96
C GLU A 41 -26.14 24.14 15.39
N ALA A 42 -26.97 24.92 14.71
CA ALA A 42 -27.31 26.25 15.17
C ALA A 42 -28.24 26.10 16.38
N ASP A 43 -27.85 26.69 17.51
CA ASP A 43 -28.70 26.73 18.70
C ASP A 43 -30.11 27.21 18.32
N PRO A 44 -31.18 26.46 18.64
CA PRO A 44 -32.54 26.81 18.23
C PRO A 44 -33.06 28.13 18.84
N LYS A 45 -32.31 28.73 19.78
CA LYS A 45 -32.62 30.03 20.39
C LYS A 45 -32.07 31.25 19.63
N ASP A 46 -31.18 31.08 18.65
CA ASP A 46 -30.56 32.18 17.89
C ASP A 46 -30.98 32.17 16.41
N LYS A 47 -32.29 32.22 16.13
CA LYS A 47 -32.85 32.29 14.76
C LYS A 47 -32.42 33.52 13.93
N LYS A 48 -31.69 34.48 14.50
CA LYS A 48 -31.28 35.72 13.81
C LYS A 48 -29.83 35.75 13.33
N LYS A 49 -28.99 34.77 13.70
CA LYS A 49 -27.60 34.70 13.24
C LYS A 49 -27.41 33.49 12.32
N LYS A 50 -27.65 33.69 11.02
CA LYS A 50 -27.07 32.84 9.97
C LYS A 50 -25.56 33.03 10.02
N VAL A 51 -24.88 32.34 10.92
CA VAL A 51 -23.43 32.17 10.82
C VAL A 51 -23.27 30.96 9.90
N GLU A 52 -22.83 31.21 8.67
CA GLU A 52 -22.34 30.18 7.75
C GLU A 52 -21.10 29.55 8.39
N LYS A 53 -21.30 28.60 9.30
CA LYS A 53 -20.19 27.89 9.94
C LYS A 53 -19.78 26.76 9.03
N GLU A 54 -18.52 26.78 8.59
CA GLU A 54 -17.96 25.73 7.74
C GLU A 54 -18.15 24.35 8.41
N PRO A 55 -18.61 23.34 7.65
CA PRO A 55 -18.82 22.01 8.20
C PRO A 55 -17.48 21.41 8.59
N THR A 56 -17.38 20.96 9.85
CA THR A 56 -16.14 20.38 10.35
C THR A 56 -16.05 18.93 9.89
N VAL A 57 -14.95 18.58 9.21
CA VAL A 57 -14.69 17.21 8.75
C VAL A 57 -13.78 16.52 9.75
N ARG A 58 -14.24 15.40 10.31
CA ARG A 58 -13.41 14.52 11.15
C ARG A 58 -13.23 13.16 10.51
N PHE A 59 -12.11 12.50 10.83
CA PHE A 59 -11.86 11.13 10.42
C PHE A 59 -12.22 10.16 11.53
N GLN A 60 -13.01 9.15 11.20
CA GLN A 60 -13.39 8.09 12.12
C GLN A 60 -12.92 6.74 11.60
N ALA A 61 -12.10 6.05 12.40
CA ALA A 61 -11.66 4.69 12.10
C ALA A 61 -12.79 3.68 12.37
N TYR A 62 -13.06 2.82 11.40
CA TYR A 62 -13.91 1.65 11.56
C TYR A 62 -13.10 0.39 11.28
N GLU A 63 -12.72 -0.30 12.34
CA GLU A 63 -11.96 -1.54 12.26
C GLU A 63 -12.87 -2.76 12.44
N GLY A 64 -12.70 -3.77 11.58
CA GLY A 64 -13.39 -5.04 11.73
C GLY A 64 -13.07 -6.05 10.63
N VAL A 65 -13.74 -7.19 10.70
CA VAL A 65 -13.58 -8.29 9.74
C VAL A 65 -14.48 -8.07 8.53
N VAL A 66 -13.93 -8.19 7.33
CA VAL A 66 -14.72 -8.22 6.09
C VAL A 66 -15.47 -9.54 6.01
N ILE A 67 -16.79 -9.48 6.05
CA ILE A 67 -17.66 -10.68 6.00
C ILE A 67 -18.23 -10.95 4.62
N ALA A 68 -18.30 -9.94 3.77
CA ALA A 68 -18.82 -10.06 2.41
C ALA A 68 -18.24 -8.94 1.54
N ARG A 69 -18.11 -9.24 0.25
CA ARG A 69 -17.86 -8.29 -0.83
C ARG A 69 -18.87 -8.60 -1.93
N SER A 70 -19.51 -7.58 -2.46
CA SER A 70 -20.66 -7.72 -3.37
C SER A 70 -20.77 -6.52 -4.30
N GLY A 71 -21.55 -6.69 -5.37
CA GLY A 71 -21.65 -5.69 -6.44
C GLY A 71 -20.55 -5.87 -7.47
N ALA A 72 -20.55 -4.99 -8.47
CA ALA A 72 -19.58 -4.94 -9.55
C ALA A 72 -19.42 -3.49 -10.01
N GLY A 73 -18.28 -3.18 -10.62
CA GLY A 73 -17.96 -1.83 -11.10
C GLY A 73 -18.08 -0.79 -9.99
N LEU A 74 -18.67 0.36 -10.30
CA LEU A 74 -18.84 1.48 -9.37
C LEU A 74 -19.67 1.08 -8.11
N ASN A 75 -20.57 0.11 -8.25
CA ASN A 75 -21.47 -0.35 -7.19
C ASN A 75 -20.86 -1.42 -6.28
N GLU A 76 -19.57 -1.74 -6.47
CA GLU A 76 -18.88 -2.69 -5.63
C GLU A 76 -18.78 -2.17 -4.18
N ASN A 77 -19.09 -3.05 -3.23
CA ASN A 77 -19.10 -2.76 -1.80
C ASN A 77 -18.58 -3.94 -0.98
N PHE A 78 -18.22 -3.65 0.27
CA PHE A 78 -17.79 -4.65 1.23
C PHE A 78 -18.44 -4.38 2.60
N THR A 79 -18.76 -5.45 3.31
CA THR A 79 -19.38 -5.37 4.64
C THR A 79 -18.33 -5.69 5.69
N VAL A 80 -18.10 -4.74 6.60
CA VAL A 80 -17.19 -4.89 7.74
C VAL A 80 -18.02 -5.14 8.99
N ARG A 81 -17.71 -6.21 9.71
CA ARG A 81 -18.33 -6.59 10.99
C ARG A 81 -17.34 -6.37 12.12
N LYS A 82 -17.79 -5.69 13.17
CA LYS A 82 -17.07 -5.58 14.44
C LYS A 82 -17.99 -5.84 15.62
N ILE A 83 -17.42 -6.17 16.77
CA ILE A 83 -18.16 -6.20 18.03
C ILE A 83 -17.84 -4.89 18.74
N SER A 84 -18.86 -4.07 19.03
CA SER A 84 -18.74 -2.82 19.76
C SER A 84 -19.59 -2.94 21.01
N TYR A 85 -19.00 -2.75 22.20
CA TYR A 85 -19.73 -2.82 23.47
C TYR A 85 -20.58 -4.10 23.64
N GLY A 86 -20.08 -5.25 23.17
CA GLY A 86 -20.79 -6.53 23.25
C GLY A 86 -21.80 -6.78 22.12
N GLU A 87 -22.12 -5.78 21.30
CA GLU A 87 -23.05 -5.89 20.18
C GLU A 87 -22.34 -5.99 18.83
N GLY A 88 -22.89 -6.82 17.93
CA GLY A 88 -22.36 -6.97 16.58
C GLY A 88 -22.82 -5.83 15.69
N VAL A 89 -21.91 -4.93 15.32
CA VAL A 89 -22.15 -3.83 14.40
C VAL A 89 -21.62 -4.22 13.03
N GLU A 90 -22.44 -4.05 11.99
CA GLU A 90 -22.04 -4.24 10.60
C GLU A 90 -22.21 -2.92 9.84
N ARG A 91 -21.24 -2.57 9.02
CA ARG A 91 -21.32 -1.41 8.12
C ARG A 91 -20.93 -1.82 6.71
N VAL A 92 -21.75 -1.41 5.74
CA VAL A 92 -21.49 -1.63 4.31
C VAL A 92 -20.81 -0.39 3.76
N PHE A 93 -19.68 -0.59 3.10
CA PHE A 93 -18.87 0.46 2.51
C PHE A 93 -18.78 0.27 1.00
N PRO A 94 -19.22 1.24 0.18
CA PRO A 94 -18.94 1.26 -1.25
C PRO A 94 -17.45 1.48 -1.49
N ILE A 95 -16.82 0.65 -2.31
CA ILE A 95 -15.36 0.70 -2.57
C ILE A 95 -14.94 2.03 -3.16
N TYR A 96 -15.79 2.66 -3.98
CA TYR A 96 -15.51 3.92 -4.67
C TYR A 96 -16.15 5.14 -3.99
N SER A 97 -16.54 5.04 -2.71
CA SER A 97 -17.10 6.18 -2.01
C SER A 97 -16.06 7.29 -1.77
N PRO A 98 -16.38 8.58 -2.00
CA PRO A 98 -15.50 9.71 -1.69
C PRO A 98 -15.38 9.99 -0.19
N PHE A 99 -16.28 9.43 0.61
CA PHE A 99 -16.28 9.55 2.07
C PHE A 99 -15.28 8.61 2.73
N ILE A 100 -14.72 7.64 2.02
CA ILE A 100 -13.63 6.81 2.52
C ILE A 100 -12.32 7.54 2.21
N ALA A 101 -11.53 7.80 3.24
CA ALA A 101 -10.22 8.41 3.13
C ALA A 101 -9.16 7.36 2.80
N GLU A 102 -9.15 6.25 3.54
CA GLU A 102 -8.14 5.21 3.45
C GLU A 102 -8.74 3.85 3.85
N ILE A 103 -8.22 2.79 3.24
CA ILE A 103 -8.50 1.40 3.61
C ILE A 103 -7.15 0.74 3.90
N GLU A 104 -6.96 0.32 5.14
CA GLU A 104 -5.74 -0.36 5.59
C GLU A 104 -6.08 -1.83 5.90
N VAL A 105 -5.28 -2.77 5.39
CA VAL A 105 -5.42 -4.20 5.69
C VAL A 105 -4.52 -4.53 6.87
N LEU A 106 -5.11 -4.72 8.04
CA LEU A 106 -4.37 -5.00 9.28
C LEU A 106 -3.92 -6.47 9.36
N ARG A 107 -4.81 -7.38 8.96
CA ARG A 107 -4.56 -8.83 9.09
C ARG A 107 -5.31 -9.59 8.02
N ARG A 108 -4.65 -10.57 7.40
CA ARG A 108 -5.29 -11.42 6.39
C ARG A 108 -5.83 -12.72 6.99
N GLY A 109 -7.09 -13.02 6.71
CA GLY A 109 -7.79 -14.16 7.29
C GLY A 109 -7.88 -15.36 6.36
N LYS A 110 -7.65 -16.57 6.89
CA LYS A 110 -7.86 -17.82 6.16
C LYS A 110 -9.31 -18.28 6.33
N VAL A 111 -10.11 -18.12 5.28
CA VAL A 111 -11.50 -18.57 5.22
C VAL A 111 -11.77 -19.30 3.91
N ARG A 112 -12.80 -20.16 3.90
CA ARG A 112 -13.22 -20.90 2.70
C ARG A 112 -14.47 -20.32 2.02
N ARG A 113 -15.33 -19.65 2.77
CA ARG A 113 -16.61 -19.11 2.26
C ARG A 113 -16.42 -17.67 1.80
N ALA A 114 -17.03 -17.30 0.67
CA ALA A 114 -17.04 -15.93 0.17
C ALA A 114 -17.91 -14.98 1.02
N LYS A 115 -18.93 -15.51 1.71
CA LYS A 115 -19.79 -14.77 2.64
C LYS A 115 -19.77 -15.43 4.01
N LEU A 116 -19.33 -14.67 5.01
CA LEU A 116 -19.09 -15.13 6.38
C LEU A 116 -20.27 -14.82 7.32
N TYR A 117 -21.50 -14.86 6.82
CA TYR A 117 -22.70 -14.55 7.62
C TYR A 117 -22.87 -15.46 8.83
N TYR A 118 -22.26 -16.66 8.81
CA TYR A 118 -22.22 -17.55 9.97
C TYR A 118 -21.55 -16.92 11.20
N LEU A 119 -20.70 -15.90 11.03
CA LEU A 119 -20.07 -15.16 12.14
C LEU A 119 -21.08 -14.31 12.94
N ARG A 120 -22.29 -14.09 12.41
CA ARG A 120 -23.37 -13.42 13.16
C ARG A 120 -23.81 -14.21 14.38
N GLY A 121 -23.82 -15.55 14.26
CA GLY A 121 -24.20 -16.47 15.34
C GLY A 121 -23.02 -16.97 16.18
N ARG A 122 -21.78 -16.52 15.93
CA ARG A 122 -20.59 -16.96 16.66
C ARG A 122 -20.04 -15.85 17.54
N ARG A 123 -19.51 -16.20 18.72
CA ARG A 123 -18.89 -15.27 19.67
C ARG A 123 -17.58 -15.84 20.23
N GLY A 124 -16.73 -14.96 20.74
CA GLY A 124 -15.46 -15.33 21.39
C GLY A 124 -14.56 -16.20 20.51
N LYS A 125 -14.06 -17.30 21.06
CA LYS A 125 -13.14 -18.23 20.36
C LYS A 125 -13.74 -18.81 19.08
N ALA A 126 -15.06 -19.05 19.04
CA ALA A 126 -15.71 -19.64 17.87
C ALA A 126 -15.78 -18.70 16.66
N ALA A 127 -15.72 -17.38 16.90
CA ALA A 127 -15.70 -16.35 15.85
C ALA A 127 -14.27 -16.01 15.37
N ARG A 128 -13.23 -16.58 16.00
CA ARG A 128 -11.84 -16.29 15.65
C ARG A 128 -11.50 -16.88 14.28
N ILE A 129 -10.94 -16.03 13.41
CA ILE A 129 -10.43 -16.44 12.10
C ILE A 129 -8.92 -16.64 12.20
N PHE A 130 -8.46 -17.78 11.68
CA PHE A 130 -7.03 -18.09 11.56
C PHE A 130 -6.35 -17.16 10.55
N GLU A 131 -5.07 -16.89 10.77
CA GLU A 131 -4.31 -16.03 9.87
C GLU A 131 -3.97 -16.76 8.57
N ARG A 132 -3.96 -16.03 7.46
CA ARG A 132 -3.52 -16.56 6.18
C ARG A 132 -1.99 -16.44 6.10
N THR A 133 -1.31 -17.57 5.99
CA THR A 133 0.16 -17.67 5.99
C THR A 133 0.74 -18.18 4.67
N ASP A 134 -0.07 -18.21 3.61
CA ASP A 134 0.36 -18.64 2.28
C ASP A 134 1.34 -17.65 1.65
N ALA A 135 2.11 -18.10 0.65
CA ALA A 135 3.09 -17.27 -0.05
C ALA A 135 2.48 -15.97 -0.58
N ARG A 136 1.23 -16.02 -1.06
CA ARG A 136 0.46 -14.85 -1.49
C ARG A 136 0.18 -13.87 -0.34
N ALA A 137 -0.29 -14.33 0.82
CA ALA A 137 -0.46 -13.44 1.98
C ALA A 137 0.88 -12.84 2.42
N ARG A 138 1.97 -13.61 2.38
CA ARG A 138 3.31 -13.08 2.71
C ARG A 138 3.72 -11.97 1.75
N ARG A 139 3.56 -12.16 0.44
CA ARG A 139 3.82 -11.11 -0.57
C ARG A 139 2.95 -9.87 -0.35
N LEU A 140 1.65 -10.05 -0.17
CA LEU A 140 0.71 -8.95 0.01
C LEU A 140 0.83 -8.22 1.37
N ASN A 141 1.38 -8.88 2.39
CA ASN A 141 1.66 -8.28 3.70
C ASN A 141 3.08 -7.73 3.78
N ALA A 142 3.98 -8.21 2.92
CA ALA A 142 5.29 -7.61 2.73
C ALA A 142 5.08 -6.28 1.99
N ALA A 143 4.75 -5.23 2.74
CA ALA A 143 5.30 -3.93 2.40
C ALA A 143 6.80 -4.17 2.19
N TRP A 144 7.31 -3.87 1.00
CA TRP A 144 8.72 -4.07 0.70
C TRP A 144 9.54 -3.30 1.74
N LYS A 145 10.24 -4.04 2.62
CA LYS A 145 10.98 -3.46 3.76
C LYS A 145 12.39 -3.03 3.37
N GLY A 146 12.63 -2.90 2.06
CA GLY A 146 13.96 -2.82 1.49
C GLY A 146 14.66 -4.17 1.38
N PHE A 147 15.92 -4.12 0.96
CA PHE A 147 16.79 -5.28 0.82
C PHE A 147 17.23 -5.82 2.19
N LYS A 148 17.69 -7.07 2.21
CA LYS A 148 18.43 -7.61 3.35
C LYS A 148 19.74 -6.81 3.49
N LYS A 149 20.07 -6.35 4.70
CA LYS A 149 21.29 -5.58 4.98
C LYS A 149 22.54 -6.31 4.42
N PRO A 150 23.24 -5.76 3.42
CA PRO A 150 24.44 -6.38 2.86
C PRO A 150 25.64 -6.26 3.84
N LYS A 151 26.61 -7.17 3.70
CA LYS A 151 27.86 -7.14 4.48
C LYS A 151 28.81 -6.08 3.94
N GLY A 152 29.50 -5.35 4.82
CA GLY A 152 30.49 -4.33 4.45
C GLY A 152 29.94 -2.91 4.58
N GLU A 153 30.79 -1.94 4.22
CA GLU A 153 30.49 -0.51 4.30
C GLU A 153 29.60 -0.07 3.13
N ALA A 154 28.99 1.12 3.28
CA ALA A 154 28.18 1.70 2.24
C ALA A 154 29.08 2.32 1.16
N GLU A 155 28.83 1.93 -0.09
CA GLU A 155 29.52 2.47 -1.25
C GLU A 155 28.86 3.79 -1.68
N ASP A 156 29.62 4.61 -2.41
CA ASP A 156 29.12 5.89 -2.92
C ASP A 156 28.37 5.67 -4.24
N LEU A 157 27.04 5.68 -4.17
CA LEU A 157 26.15 5.48 -5.32
C LEU A 157 25.99 6.73 -6.19
N THR A 158 26.50 7.89 -5.76
CA THR A 158 26.47 9.13 -6.57
C THR A 158 27.26 9.01 -7.88
N GLN A 159 28.10 7.98 -8.02
CA GLN A 159 28.76 7.60 -9.26
C GLN A 159 27.77 7.18 -10.36
N ILE A 160 26.56 6.75 -10.00
CA ILE A 160 25.50 6.40 -10.95
C ILE A 160 24.70 7.67 -11.30
N LYS A 161 24.58 7.96 -12.58
CA LYS A 161 23.89 9.14 -13.10
C LYS A 161 22.43 9.17 -12.64
N GLY A 162 22.07 10.24 -11.94
CA GLY A 162 20.72 10.52 -11.45
C GLY A 162 20.41 10.02 -10.05
N ILE A 163 21.42 9.47 -9.35
CA ILE A 163 21.40 9.33 -7.90
C ILE A 163 22.05 10.58 -7.28
N ASP A 164 21.23 11.44 -6.68
CA ASP A 164 21.73 12.55 -5.85
C ASP A 164 21.98 12.10 -4.40
N ILE A 165 22.57 12.98 -3.60
CA ILE A 165 22.93 12.68 -2.19
C ILE A 165 21.67 12.34 -1.37
N ASP A 166 20.57 13.04 -1.62
CA ASP A 166 19.30 12.81 -0.92
C ASP A 166 18.71 11.44 -1.29
N LEU A 167 18.75 11.07 -2.56
CA LEU A 167 18.30 9.79 -3.05
C LEU A 167 19.19 8.65 -2.56
N GLN A 168 20.50 8.84 -2.52
CA GLN A 168 21.42 7.91 -1.87
C GLN A 168 21.06 7.67 -0.40
N ASN A 169 20.72 8.71 0.35
CA ASN A 169 20.28 8.57 1.74
C ASN A 169 18.96 7.79 1.86
N ARG A 170 18.02 7.99 0.93
CA ARG A 170 16.77 7.24 0.87
C ARG A 170 16.99 5.77 0.46
N LEU A 171 17.91 5.52 -0.47
CA LEU A 171 18.34 4.17 -0.85
C LEU A 171 18.99 3.43 0.35
N LYS A 172 19.79 4.12 1.17
CA LYS A 172 20.34 3.59 2.42
C LYS A 172 19.25 3.17 3.41
N GLN A 173 18.14 3.90 3.51
CA GLN A 173 17.02 3.55 4.39
C GLN A 173 16.34 2.22 4.00
N VAL A 174 16.41 1.85 2.71
CA VAL A 174 15.90 0.57 2.19
C VAL A 174 17.01 -0.47 2.03
N ASN A 175 18.17 -0.28 2.66
CA ASN A 175 19.35 -1.14 2.59
C ASN A 175 19.90 -1.39 1.16
N ALA A 176 19.64 -0.46 0.23
CA ALA A 176 20.26 -0.44 -1.09
C ALA A 176 21.43 0.55 -1.04
N TYR A 177 22.64 0.08 -0.77
CA TYR A 177 23.79 0.98 -0.60
C TYR A 177 25.11 0.43 -1.13
N LYS A 178 25.03 -0.64 -1.91
CA LYS A 178 26.17 -1.20 -2.66
C LYS A 178 25.91 -1.17 -4.15
N ILE A 179 26.97 -0.95 -4.92
CA ILE A 179 26.94 -0.97 -6.38
C ILE A 179 26.56 -2.37 -6.87
N GLU A 180 27.06 -3.44 -6.21
CA GLU A 180 26.69 -4.83 -6.53
C GLU A 180 25.18 -5.09 -6.43
N GLN A 181 24.48 -4.47 -5.47
CA GLN A 181 23.03 -4.62 -5.34
C GLN A 181 22.30 -3.94 -6.50
N ILE A 182 22.75 -2.76 -6.92
CA ILE A 182 22.16 -2.02 -8.05
C ILE A 182 22.44 -2.75 -9.38
N ALA A 183 23.61 -3.36 -9.51
CA ALA A 183 24.01 -4.13 -10.70
C ALA A 183 23.19 -5.42 -10.90
N ASN A 184 22.63 -5.96 -9.82
CA ASN A 184 21.90 -7.23 -9.80
C ASN A 184 20.41 -7.08 -9.45
N LEU A 185 19.82 -5.90 -9.68
CA LEU A 185 18.39 -5.68 -9.46
C LEU A 185 17.57 -6.57 -10.39
N SER A 186 16.63 -7.33 -9.84
CA SER A 186 15.60 -8.00 -10.62
C SER A 186 14.48 -7.04 -11.03
N ASP A 187 13.65 -7.42 -12.01
CA ASP A 187 12.46 -6.65 -12.40
C ASP A 187 11.52 -6.37 -11.21
N GLU A 188 11.42 -7.32 -10.27
CA GLU A 188 10.63 -7.15 -9.04
C GLU A 188 11.30 -6.13 -8.09
N ASP A 189 12.63 -6.13 -7.98
CA ASP A 189 13.36 -5.16 -7.16
C ASP A 189 13.26 -3.75 -7.72
N ILE A 190 13.34 -3.59 -9.04
CA ILE A 190 13.17 -2.30 -9.74
C ILE A 190 11.79 -1.73 -9.46
N ALA A 191 10.73 -2.55 -9.62
CA ALA A 191 9.37 -2.11 -9.36
C ALA A 191 9.17 -1.69 -7.89
N ASN A 192 9.70 -2.49 -6.95
CA ASN A 192 9.61 -2.19 -5.52
C ASN A 192 10.34 -0.89 -5.15
N LEU A 193 11.56 -0.68 -5.68
CA LEU A 193 12.33 0.55 -5.49
C LEU A 193 11.62 1.76 -6.10
N ASP A 194 11.10 1.62 -7.32
CA ASP A 194 10.43 2.71 -8.03
C ASP A 194 9.18 3.19 -7.31
N GLU A 195 8.36 2.24 -6.82
CA GLU A 195 7.15 2.53 -6.06
C GLU A 195 7.49 3.14 -4.69
N THR A 196 8.43 2.54 -3.95
CA THR A 196 8.76 2.94 -2.58
C THR A 196 9.47 4.29 -2.53
N LEU A 197 10.38 4.54 -3.48
CA LEU A 197 11.13 5.78 -3.57
C LEU A 197 10.49 6.82 -4.51
N LYS A 198 9.35 6.49 -5.13
CA LYS A 198 8.58 7.35 -6.05
C LYS A 198 9.45 7.86 -7.20
N LEU A 199 10.21 6.97 -7.84
CA LEU A 199 11.23 7.31 -8.84
C LEU A 199 10.67 7.49 -10.26
N LYS A 200 9.39 7.15 -10.52
CA LYS A 200 8.69 7.39 -11.80
C LYS A 200 9.43 6.79 -13.01
N GLY A 201 9.99 5.59 -12.83
CA GLY A 201 10.78 4.84 -13.79
C GLY A 201 12.19 5.39 -14.01
N ALA A 202 12.75 6.18 -13.09
CA ALA A 202 14.09 6.75 -13.28
C ALA A 202 15.17 5.67 -13.41
N ILE A 203 15.04 4.56 -12.69
CA ILE A 203 16.01 3.44 -12.68
C ILE A 203 16.25 2.91 -14.09
N GLU A 204 15.17 2.67 -14.84
CA GLU A 204 15.25 2.16 -16.21
C GLU A 204 15.63 3.28 -17.20
N LYS A 205 15.01 4.46 -17.09
CA LYS A 205 15.26 5.60 -18.00
C LYS A 205 16.72 6.05 -17.98
N GLN A 206 17.38 5.91 -16.84
CA GLN A 206 18.76 6.32 -16.66
C GLN A 206 19.73 5.13 -16.64
N ASP A 207 19.29 3.91 -16.95
CA ASP A 207 20.15 2.71 -17.01
C ASP A 207 21.02 2.52 -15.76
N TRP A 208 20.42 2.58 -14.57
CA TRP A 208 21.18 2.43 -13.32
C TRP A 208 21.85 1.06 -13.22
N VAL A 209 21.17 0.00 -13.64
CA VAL A 209 21.68 -1.38 -13.61
C VAL A 209 22.92 -1.51 -14.51
N GLY A 210 22.85 -1.03 -15.76
CA GLY A 210 23.97 -1.07 -16.68
C GLY A 210 25.16 -0.22 -16.23
N GLN A 211 24.90 0.95 -15.63
CA GLN A 211 25.96 1.77 -15.04
C GLN A 211 26.65 1.07 -13.86
N ALA A 212 25.87 0.48 -12.95
CA ALA A 212 26.42 -0.25 -11.81
C ALA A 212 27.24 -1.47 -12.24
N GLN A 213 26.81 -2.20 -13.27
CA GLN A 213 27.58 -3.32 -13.83
C GLN A 213 28.94 -2.88 -14.40
N ARG A 214 29.00 -1.71 -15.07
CA ARG A 214 30.26 -1.16 -15.58
C ARG A 214 31.21 -0.76 -14.45
N LEU A 215 30.69 -0.09 -13.43
CA LEU A 215 31.47 0.31 -12.24
C LEU A 215 32.00 -0.92 -11.49
N LEU A 216 31.16 -1.96 -11.34
CA LEU A 216 31.58 -3.20 -10.71
C LEU A 216 32.68 -3.90 -11.53
N ALA A 217 32.54 -3.95 -12.86
CA ALA A 217 33.56 -4.52 -13.74
C ALA A 217 34.90 -3.77 -13.63
N GLU A 218 34.87 -2.44 -13.59
CA GLU A 218 36.06 -1.60 -13.42
C GLU A 218 36.77 -1.85 -12.08
N LEU A 219 36.01 -1.95 -10.99
CA LEU A 219 36.54 -2.28 -9.66
C LEU A 219 37.18 -3.67 -9.63
N THR A 220 36.53 -4.67 -10.21
CA THR A 220 37.09 -6.04 -10.27
C THR A 220 38.32 -6.13 -11.17
N ALA A 221 38.39 -5.36 -12.25
CA ALA A 221 39.55 -5.32 -13.14
C ALA A 221 40.76 -4.63 -12.49
N ALA A 222 40.53 -3.66 -11.61
CA ALA A 222 41.60 -3.01 -10.84
C ALA A 222 42.15 -3.88 -9.70
N GLU A 223 41.39 -4.85 -9.20
CA GLU A 223 41.82 -5.78 -8.13
C GLU A 223 42.63 -6.97 -8.64
N VAL A 224 42.62 -7.31 -9.93
CA VAL A 224 43.47 -8.37 -10.51
C VAL A 224 44.91 -7.83 -10.63
N PRO A 225 45.87 -8.30 -9.81
CA PRO A 225 47.26 -7.89 -9.96
C PRO A 225 47.76 -8.36 -11.33
N ALA A 226 48.50 -7.48 -12.02
CA ALA A 226 49.25 -7.83 -13.22
C ALA A 226 50.36 -8.84 -12.86
N GLU A 227 50.01 -10.11 -12.68
CA GLU A 227 50.92 -11.23 -12.48
C GLU A 227 51.04 -12.06 -13.75
N GLU A 228 51.18 -11.40 -14.90
CA GLU A 228 51.63 -12.02 -16.15
C GLU A 228 52.63 -11.08 -16.86
N ALA A 229 53.74 -10.81 -16.17
CA ALA A 229 54.92 -10.20 -16.78
C ALA A 229 56.19 -10.63 -16.06
N LYS A 230 56.48 -11.95 -16.06
CA LYS A 230 57.84 -12.46 -15.81
C LYS A 230 58.13 -13.68 -16.69
N GLU A 231 59.03 -13.42 -17.65
CA GLU A 231 59.98 -14.29 -18.37
C GLU A 231 59.53 -15.65 -18.92
#